data_AF-A0AAV2BAY8-F1
#
_entry.id   AF-A0AAV2BAY8-F1
#
_cell.length_a   1.000
_cell.length_b   1.000
_cell.length_c   1.000
_cell.angle_alpha   90.00
_cell.angle_beta   90.00
_cell.angle_gamma   90.00
#
_symmetry.space_group_name_H-M   'P 1'
#
loop_
_entity.id
_entity.type
_entity.pdbx_description
1 polymer ?
#
loop_
_entity_poly.entity_id
_entity_poly.type
_entity_poly.pdbx_seq_one_letter_code
_entity_poly.pdbx_strand_id
1 'polypeptide(L)'
;MEATRIADGYPRKINEDWEGLPGNLDAALTWTNGNTFFFKENHYWRFKNQKMYSGYPQEISTGFGGIPNNVDAAFLWGGNGKTYFFKGSAYWRYIDPTGPPVNIDYPLPISSWEGVPNNIDAVLEWPNKQTYFFKEKSYYRFDDESSSAIKSDHAGPYSRSTSVWWLGCQEKTSNSEDLTTDSFSGDDMHHTESMEDDNSPTVTQTLMENDPVASSGKSTSLDEDLHKNDGDEMTTPSLQSQELDANSAACFCPSLLLSLVLMAVLKTFKF
;
A
#
# COMPACT_ATOMS: atom_id res chain seq x y z
N MET A 1 8.60 20.93 -8.73
CA MET A 1 8.80 20.30 -10.05
C MET A 1 7.60 19.41 -10.29
N GLU A 2 6.77 19.76 -11.27
CA GLU A 2 5.74 18.84 -11.76
C GLU A 2 6.41 17.87 -12.72
N ALA A 3 6.28 16.56 -12.47
CA ALA A 3 6.68 15.56 -13.45
C ALA A 3 5.68 15.65 -14.61
N THR A 4 6.05 16.34 -15.69
CA THR A 4 5.17 16.58 -16.84
C THR A 4 5.11 15.41 -17.82
N ARG A 5 5.88 14.33 -17.57
CA ARG A 5 5.90 13.10 -18.38
C ARG A 5 6.67 11.98 -17.68
N ILE A 6 6.44 10.74 -18.14
CA ILE A 6 7.29 9.58 -17.88
C ILE A 6 8.73 9.89 -18.35
N ALA A 7 9.73 9.51 -17.55
CA ALA A 7 11.13 9.71 -17.87
C ALA A 7 11.57 8.86 -19.08
N ASP A 8 12.52 9.39 -19.86
CA ASP A 8 13.07 8.68 -21.02
C ASP A 8 13.69 7.34 -20.60
N GLY A 9 13.46 6.30 -21.40
CA GLY A 9 13.94 4.94 -21.10
C GLY A 9 13.03 4.11 -20.20
N TYR A 10 11.83 4.59 -19.86
CA TYR A 10 10.80 3.84 -19.11
C TYR A 10 9.53 3.62 -19.97
N PRO A 11 8.71 2.58 -19.67
CA PRO A 11 8.86 1.60 -18.57
C PRO A 11 9.98 0.58 -18.81
N ARG A 12 10.56 0.06 -17.72
CA ARG A 12 11.56 -1.03 -17.73
C ARG A 12 11.08 -2.18 -16.88
N LYS A 13 11.65 -3.37 -17.11
CA LYS A 13 11.37 -4.51 -16.23
C LYS A 13 12.05 -4.28 -14.89
N ILE A 14 11.31 -4.51 -13.81
CA ILE A 14 11.84 -4.27 -12.47
C ILE A 14 13.09 -5.11 -12.17
N ASN A 15 13.17 -6.33 -12.70
CA ASN A 15 14.29 -7.24 -12.49
C ASN A 15 15.58 -6.81 -13.22
N GLU A 16 15.51 -5.88 -14.18
CA GLU A 16 16.69 -5.28 -14.82
C GLU A 16 17.36 -4.27 -13.89
N ASP A 17 16.57 -3.57 -13.07
CA ASP A 17 17.07 -2.57 -12.11
C ASP A 17 17.28 -3.15 -10.70
N TRP A 18 16.51 -4.17 -10.34
CA TRP A 18 16.50 -4.82 -9.03
C TRP A 18 16.67 -6.32 -9.22
N GLU A 19 17.93 -6.75 -9.40
CA GLU A 19 18.26 -8.15 -9.66
C GLU A 19 17.64 -9.09 -8.60
N GLY A 20 16.94 -10.13 -9.08
CA GLY A 20 16.27 -11.13 -8.23
C GLY A 20 14.87 -10.74 -7.75
N LEU A 21 14.39 -9.53 -8.04
CA LEU A 21 13.04 -9.07 -7.68
C LEU A 21 12.01 -9.49 -8.76
N PRO A 22 10.92 -10.21 -8.40
CA PRO A 22 9.87 -10.52 -9.37
C PRO A 22 9.09 -9.27 -9.79
N GLY A 23 8.44 -9.35 -10.96
CA GLY A 23 7.41 -8.38 -11.35
C GLY A 23 6.12 -8.52 -10.55
N ASN A 24 5.19 -7.58 -10.72
CA ASN A 24 3.87 -7.56 -10.08
C ASN A 24 3.97 -7.70 -8.57
N LEU A 25 4.71 -6.77 -7.95
CA LEU A 25 4.82 -6.67 -6.50
C LEU A 25 3.51 -6.18 -5.91
N ASP A 26 3.29 -6.49 -4.63
CA ASP A 26 2.09 -6.16 -3.84
C ASP A 26 2.27 -4.89 -3.00
N ALA A 27 3.49 -4.59 -2.53
CA ALA A 27 3.79 -3.32 -1.88
C ALA A 27 5.29 -3.03 -1.89
N ALA A 28 5.66 -1.78 -1.59
CA ALA A 28 7.04 -1.38 -1.36
C ALA A 28 7.09 -0.36 -0.23
N LEU A 29 8.10 -0.44 0.65
CA LEU A 29 8.35 0.57 1.68
C LEU A 29 9.86 0.84 1.80
N THR A 30 10.23 2.07 2.13
CA THR A 30 11.62 2.40 2.49
C THR A 30 11.65 2.94 3.90
N TRP A 31 12.51 2.33 4.73
CA TRP A 31 12.73 2.77 6.10
C TRP A 31 13.79 3.87 6.19
N THR A 32 13.81 4.56 7.34
CA THR A 32 14.73 5.66 7.65
C THR A 32 16.22 5.29 7.52
N ASN A 33 16.55 4.01 7.67
CA ASN A 33 17.92 3.48 7.52
C ASN A 33 18.33 3.20 6.06
N GLY A 34 17.48 3.57 5.09
CA GLY A 34 17.71 3.42 3.66
C GLY A 34 17.47 2.01 3.12
N ASN A 35 17.01 1.07 3.95
CA ASN A 35 16.57 -0.23 3.46
C ASN A 35 15.22 -0.08 2.75
N THR A 36 15.12 -0.70 1.59
CA THR A 36 13.88 -0.79 0.81
C THR A 36 13.38 -2.23 0.84
N PHE A 37 12.10 -2.41 1.15
CA PHE A 37 11.45 -3.69 1.23
C PHE A 37 10.36 -3.78 0.18
N PHE A 38 10.32 -4.91 -0.51
CA PHE A 38 9.29 -5.22 -1.48
C PHE A 38 8.49 -6.42 -0.99
N PHE A 39 7.19 -6.41 -1.22
CA PHE A 39 6.27 -7.44 -0.76
C PHE A 39 5.59 -8.06 -1.96
N LYS A 40 5.41 -9.39 -1.93
CA LYS A 40 4.61 -10.12 -2.89
C LYS A 40 4.15 -11.43 -2.27
N GLU A 41 2.85 -11.68 -2.33
CA GLU A 41 2.21 -12.83 -1.72
C GLU A 41 2.55 -12.93 -0.23
N ASN A 42 3.15 -14.04 0.19
CA ASN A 42 3.62 -14.27 1.56
C ASN A 42 5.11 -13.92 1.75
N HIS A 43 5.77 -13.34 0.76
CA HIS A 43 7.21 -13.06 0.77
C HIS A 43 7.53 -11.57 0.79
N TYR A 44 8.72 -11.26 1.29
CA TYR A 44 9.33 -9.95 1.13
C TYR A 44 10.81 -10.05 0.76
N TRP A 45 11.30 -9.03 0.06
CA TRP A 45 12.70 -8.85 -0.32
C TRP A 45 13.24 -7.62 0.38
N ARG A 46 14.50 -7.65 0.82
CA ARG A 46 15.18 -6.51 1.42
C ARG A 46 16.35 -6.08 0.55
N PHE A 47 16.39 -4.80 0.22
CA PHE A 47 17.44 -4.18 -0.57
C PHE A 47 18.04 -2.99 0.16
N LYS A 48 19.30 -2.68 -0.17
CA LYS A 48 19.94 -1.41 0.14
C LYS A 48 20.76 -0.98 -1.07
N ASN A 49 20.56 0.26 -1.51
CA ASN A 49 21.20 0.80 -2.71
C ASN A 49 21.06 -0.14 -3.92
N GLN A 50 19.84 -0.61 -4.20
CA GLN A 50 19.51 -1.56 -5.29
C GLN A 50 20.19 -2.93 -5.21
N LYS A 51 20.93 -3.24 -4.14
CA LYS A 51 21.50 -4.56 -3.89
C LYS A 51 20.65 -5.35 -2.91
N MET A 52 20.24 -6.55 -3.30
CA MET A 52 19.49 -7.46 -2.44
C MET A 52 20.39 -7.96 -1.30
N TYR A 53 19.84 -8.05 -0.09
CA TYR A 53 20.51 -8.73 1.01
C TYR A 53 20.54 -10.25 0.78
N SER A 54 21.61 -10.91 1.22
CA SER A 54 21.70 -12.37 1.23
C SER A 54 20.60 -12.99 2.11
N GLY A 55 20.03 -14.11 1.66
CA GLY A 55 18.99 -14.83 2.40
C GLY A 55 17.57 -14.30 2.20
N TYR A 56 17.35 -13.50 1.15
CA TYR A 56 16.04 -13.04 0.70
C TYR A 56 15.63 -13.71 -0.62
N PRO A 57 14.33 -13.89 -0.89
CA PRO A 57 13.19 -13.46 -0.08
C PRO A 57 13.02 -14.24 1.24
N GLN A 58 12.26 -13.66 2.18
CA GLN A 58 11.81 -14.30 3.42
C GLN A 58 10.30 -14.19 3.54
N GLU A 59 9.70 -15.02 4.39
CA GLU A 59 8.26 -14.89 4.68
C GLU A 59 7.96 -13.62 5.48
N ILE A 60 6.85 -12.96 5.15
CA ILE A 60 6.36 -11.77 5.88
C ILE A 60 6.21 -12.08 7.37
N SER A 61 5.73 -13.28 7.71
CA SER A 61 5.60 -13.80 9.08
C SER A 61 6.90 -13.73 9.89
N THR A 62 8.05 -13.88 9.23
CA THR A 62 9.38 -13.95 9.88
C THR A 62 9.95 -12.56 10.15
N GLY A 63 9.81 -11.62 9.21
CA GLY A 63 10.39 -10.28 9.32
C GLY A 63 9.42 -9.18 9.76
N PHE A 64 8.13 -9.41 9.57
CA PHE A 64 7.02 -8.48 9.80
C PHE A 64 5.88 -9.21 10.52
N GLY A 65 6.20 -9.82 11.67
CA GLY A 65 5.23 -10.57 12.47
C GLY A 65 3.94 -9.78 12.72
N GLY A 66 2.78 -10.45 12.61
CA GLY A 66 1.47 -9.82 12.77
C GLY A 66 0.93 -9.08 11.53
N ILE A 67 1.73 -8.90 10.48
CA ILE A 67 1.27 -8.36 9.19
C ILE A 67 0.74 -9.51 8.31
N PRO A 68 -0.43 -9.35 7.65
CA PRO A 68 -0.97 -10.38 6.78
C PRO A 68 -0.18 -10.51 5.47
N ASN A 69 -0.37 -11.62 4.77
CA ASN A 69 0.13 -11.80 3.40
C ASN A 69 -0.71 -10.98 2.39
N ASN A 70 -0.18 -10.77 1.19
CA ASN A 70 -0.81 -10.05 0.08
C ASN A 70 -1.32 -8.66 0.54
N VAL A 71 -0.43 -7.85 1.11
CA VAL A 71 -0.74 -6.47 1.49
C VAL A 71 -0.96 -5.61 0.25
N ASP A 72 -1.90 -4.68 0.26
CA ASP A 72 -2.16 -3.85 -0.91
C ASP A 72 -1.17 -2.69 -1.02
N ALA A 73 -0.74 -2.17 0.14
CA ALA A 73 0.24 -1.09 0.23
C ALA A 73 0.96 -1.07 1.59
N ALA A 74 2.15 -0.46 1.62
CA ALA A 74 2.92 -0.25 2.84
C ALA A 74 3.68 1.07 2.74
N PHE A 75 3.82 1.81 3.85
CA PHE A 75 4.66 2.99 3.89
C PHE A 75 5.12 3.34 5.30
N LEU A 76 6.21 4.10 5.37
CA LEU A 76 6.61 4.81 6.59
C LEU A 76 5.90 6.16 6.60
N TRP A 77 5.06 6.41 7.60
CA TRP A 77 4.32 7.66 7.72
C TRP A 77 5.14 8.70 8.48
N GLY A 78 5.39 9.86 7.87
CA GLY A 78 6.18 10.93 8.50
C GLY A 78 5.48 11.60 9.68
N GLY A 79 4.15 11.54 9.78
CA GLY A 79 3.41 12.13 10.90
C GLY A 79 3.83 11.59 12.27
N ASN A 80 4.19 10.32 12.38
CA ASN A 80 4.66 9.72 13.64
C ASN A 80 5.84 8.74 13.51
N GLY A 81 6.41 8.61 12.31
CA GLY A 81 7.55 7.73 12.03
C GLY A 81 7.24 6.24 12.18
N LYS A 82 5.96 5.83 12.17
CA LYS A 82 5.56 4.41 12.23
C LYS A 82 5.29 3.88 10.83
N THR A 83 5.45 2.56 10.68
CA THR A 83 5.16 1.88 9.42
C THR A 83 3.72 1.41 9.42
N TYR A 84 3.04 1.57 8.29
CA TYR A 84 1.66 1.15 8.12
C TYR A 84 1.52 0.23 6.92
N PHE A 85 0.73 -0.81 7.09
CA PHE A 85 0.35 -1.77 6.05
C PHE A 85 -1.16 -1.70 5.85
N PHE A 86 -1.60 -1.78 4.59
CA PHE A 86 -3.02 -1.75 4.23
C PHE A 86 -3.40 -3.02 3.50
N LYS A 87 -4.61 -3.53 3.78
CA LYS A 87 -5.19 -4.67 3.08
C LYS A 87 -6.71 -4.58 3.14
N GLY A 88 -7.36 -4.52 1.98
CA GLY A 88 -8.79 -4.40 1.87
C GLY A 88 -9.32 -3.13 2.55
N SER A 89 -10.21 -3.31 3.53
CA SER A 89 -10.77 -2.24 4.36
C SER A 89 -10.04 -2.05 5.69
N ALA A 90 -8.85 -2.64 5.87
CA ALA A 90 -8.13 -2.72 7.12
C ALA A 90 -6.70 -2.19 6.99
N TYR A 91 -6.13 -1.74 8.11
CA TYR A 91 -4.73 -1.37 8.21
C TYR A 91 -4.10 -1.85 9.52
N TRP A 92 -2.78 -2.04 9.49
CA TRP A 92 -1.94 -2.42 10.62
C TRP A 92 -0.87 -1.36 10.83
N ARG A 93 -0.59 -1.02 12.10
CA ARG A 93 0.57 -0.21 12.46
C ARG A 93 1.68 -1.11 12.97
N TYR A 94 2.79 -1.11 12.26
CA TYR A 94 3.99 -1.88 12.59
C TYR A 94 5.01 -1.01 13.34
N ILE A 95 5.50 -1.53 14.46
CA ILE A 95 6.48 -0.90 15.34
C ILE A 95 7.73 -1.80 15.38
N ASP A 96 8.91 -1.17 15.32
CA ASP A 96 10.23 -1.84 15.42
C ASP A 96 10.30 -2.73 16.69
N PRO A 97 10.90 -3.94 16.64
CA PRO A 97 10.50 -5.08 17.47
C PRO A 97 11.21 -5.13 18.84
N THR A 98 11.20 -4.04 19.60
CA THR A 98 11.53 -4.12 21.05
C THR A 98 10.42 -4.80 21.86
N GLY A 99 9.29 -5.15 21.22
CA GLY A 99 8.14 -5.91 21.75
C GLY A 99 7.31 -6.51 20.61
N PRO A 100 6.05 -6.94 20.84
CA PRO A 100 5.15 -7.39 19.78
C PRO A 100 5.05 -6.29 18.71
N PRO A 101 5.45 -6.56 17.46
CA PRO A 101 5.61 -5.51 16.46
C PRO A 101 4.28 -4.93 15.99
N VAL A 102 3.17 -5.63 16.27
CA VAL A 102 1.79 -5.18 16.03
C VAL A 102 1.00 -5.37 17.32
N ASN A 103 0.27 -4.34 17.75
CA ASN A 103 -0.60 -4.38 18.93
C ASN A 103 -1.88 -5.19 18.63
N ILE A 104 -2.43 -5.85 19.65
CA ILE A 104 -3.70 -6.61 19.59
C ILE A 104 -4.91 -5.80 19.10
N ASP A 105 -4.88 -4.48 19.23
CA ASP A 105 -5.94 -3.59 18.75
C ASP A 105 -6.00 -3.47 17.21
N TYR A 106 -5.05 -4.09 16.49
CA TYR A 106 -5.01 -4.13 15.02
C TYR A 106 -5.53 -5.47 14.47
N PRO A 107 -6.11 -5.47 13.25
CA PRO A 107 -6.27 -4.32 12.36
C PRO A 107 -7.36 -3.34 12.78
N LEU A 108 -7.16 -2.08 12.40
CA LEU A 108 -8.17 -1.04 12.47
C LEU A 108 -8.77 -0.78 11.07
N PRO A 109 -10.01 -0.26 10.98
CA PRO A 109 -10.62 0.04 9.70
C PRO A 109 -9.91 1.22 9.02
N ILE A 110 -9.69 1.12 7.71
CA ILE A 110 -9.06 2.21 6.94
C ILE A 110 -9.86 3.52 7.00
N SER A 111 -11.15 3.48 7.36
CA SER A 111 -11.96 4.67 7.61
C SER A 111 -11.43 5.57 8.73
N SER A 112 -10.51 5.08 9.58
CA SER A 112 -9.75 5.94 10.50
C SER A 112 -8.83 6.93 9.77
N TRP A 113 -8.46 6.63 8.51
CA TRP A 113 -7.85 7.57 7.58
C TRP A 113 -8.98 8.25 6.81
N GLU A 114 -9.56 9.30 7.39
CA GLU A 114 -10.81 9.90 6.90
C GLU A 114 -10.72 10.26 5.41
N GLY A 115 -11.70 9.82 4.61
CA GLY A 115 -11.78 10.12 3.18
C GLY A 115 -10.85 9.30 2.27
N VAL A 116 -10.03 8.40 2.82
CA VAL A 116 -9.28 7.40 2.04
C VAL A 116 -10.21 6.22 1.68
N PRO A 117 -10.24 5.76 0.42
CA PRO A 117 -11.09 4.63 0.03
C PRO A 117 -10.51 3.29 0.50
N ASN A 118 -11.35 2.26 0.58
CA ASN A 118 -10.91 0.88 0.78
C ASN A 118 -10.11 0.35 -0.44
N ASN A 119 -9.33 -0.71 -0.22
CA ASN A 119 -8.59 -1.45 -1.24
C ASN A 119 -7.62 -0.56 -2.05
N ILE A 120 -6.91 0.35 -1.38
CA ILE A 120 -5.90 1.21 -2.05
C ILE A 120 -4.85 0.38 -2.77
N ASP A 121 -4.29 0.87 -3.87
CA ASP A 121 -3.28 0.14 -4.65
C ASP A 121 -1.85 0.52 -4.25
N ALA A 122 -1.67 1.73 -3.72
CA ALA A 122 -0.41 2.25 -3.21
C ALA A 122 -0.62 3.43 -2.26
N VAL A 123 0.38 3.69 -1.41
CA VAL A 123 0.49 4.90 -0.60
C VAL A 123 1.96 5.32 -0.53
N LEU A 124 2.20 6.64 -0.54
CA LEU A 124 3.53 7.20 -0.30
C LEU A 124 3.43 8.58 0.37
N GLU A 125 4.45 8.93 1.14
CA GLU A 125 4.72 10.33 1.49
C GLU A 125 5.56 10.97 0.39
N TRP A 126 5.15 12.14 -0.07
CA TRP A 126 5.90 12.93 -1.05
C TRP A 126 6.83 13.93 -0.34
N PRO A 127 7.90 14.44 -0.99
CA PRO A 127 8.80 15.42 -0.38
C PRO A 127 8.15 16.70 0.18
N ASN A 128 6.91 17.02 -0.23
CA ASN A 128 6.14 18.12 0.35
C ASN A 128 5.44 17.77 1.68
N LYS A 129 5.75 16.60 2.27
CA LYS A 129 5.19 16.12 3.53
C LYS A 129 3.70 15.83 3.50
N GLN A 130 3.15 15.59 2.32
CA GLN A 130 1.78 15.12 2.15
C GLN A 130 1.78 13.64 1.80
N THR A 131 0.78 12.94 2.32
CA THR A 131 0.55 11.53 2.02
C THR A 131 -0.38 11.41 0.82
N TYR A 132 -0.04 10.54 -0.12
CA TYR A 132 -0.82 10.31 -1.33
C TYR A 132 -1.25 8.85 -1.41
N PHE A 133 -2.55 8.63 -1.46
CA PHE A 133 -3.17 7.32 -1.62
C PHE A 133 -3.63 7.15 -3.07
N PHE A 134 -3.35 6.00 -3.65
CA PHE A 134 -3.71 5.69 -5.04
C PHE A 134 -4.78 4.60 -5.06
N LYS A 135 -5.81 4.81 -5.87
CA LYS A 135 -6.86 3.83 -6.10
C LYS A 135 -7.30 3.89 -7.56
N GLU A 136 -7.16 2.79 -8.26
CA GLU A 136 -7.45 2.60 -9.67
C GLU A 136 -6.79 3.69 -10.54
N LYS A 137 -7.57 4.56 -11.17
CA LYS A 137 -7.03 5.63 -12.03
C LYS A 137 -6.88 6.96 -11.29
N SER A 138 -7.12 6.96 -9.99
CA SER A 138 -7.24 8.18 -9.19
C SER A 138 -6.26 8.18 -8.02
N TYR A 139 -5.98 9.38 -7.52
CA TYR A 139 -5.26 9.58 -6.28
C TYR A 139 -5.98 10.56 -5.35
N TYR A 140 -5.71 10.39 -4.06
CA TYR A 140 -6.24 11.14 -2.95
C TYR A 140 -5.06 11.76 -2.22
N ARG A 141 -5.20 13.02 -1.83
CA ARG A 141 -4.20 13.72 -1.03
C ARG A 141 -4.68 13.76 0.41
N PHE A 142 -3.85 13.26 1.32
CA PHE A 142 -4.14 13.22 2.73
C PHE A 142 -3.31 14.27 3.46
N ASP A 143 -3.99 15.05 4.27
CA ASP A 143 -3.38 16.02 5.14
C ASP A 143 -3.12 15.36 6.49
N ASP A 144 -1.84 15.18 6.81
CA ASP A 144 -1.41 14.53 8.04
C ASP A 144 -1.78 15.38 9.28
N GLU A 145 -1.91 16.70 9.15
CA GLU A 145 -2.28 17.59 10.25
C GLU A 145 -3.76 17.44 10.62
N SER A 146 -4.66 17.55 9.64
CA SER A 146 -6.09 17.34 9.87
C SER A 146 -6.49 15.87 9.95
N SER A 147 -5.55 14.94 9.69
CA SER A 147 -5.80 13.49 9.63
C SER A 147 -6.95 13.13 8.69
N SER A 148 -7.06 13.83 7.56
CA SER A 148 -8.14 13.65 6.60
C SER A 148 -7.71 13.84 5.15
N ALA A 149 -8.41 13.17 4.24
CA ALA A 149 -8.25 13.40 2.81
C ALA A 149 -8.80 14.77 2.43
N ILE A 150 -7.99 15.55 1.71
CA ILE A 150 -8.35 16.86 1.23
C ILE A 150 -9.42 16.72 0.14
N LYS A 151 -10.55 17.42 0.32
CA LYS A 151 -11.69 17.38 -0.63
C LYS A 151 -11.44 18.20 -1.90
N SER A 152 -10.74 19.33 -1.79
CA SER A 152 -10.44 20.22 -2.91
C SER A 152 -9.31 21.19 -2.59
N ASP A 153 -8.70 21.78 -3.62
CA ASP A 153 -7.84 22.96 -3.50
C ASP A 153 -8.05 23.93 -4.69
N HIS A 154 -7.14 24.90 -4.86
CA HIS A 154 -7.19 25.90 -5.93
C HIS A 154 -7.25 25.33 -7.35
N ALA A 155 -6.76 24.10 -7.56
CA ALA A 155 -6.80 23.41 -8.85
C ALA A 155 -8.04 22.50 -9.02
N GLY A 156 -8.96 22.49 -8.05
CA GLY A 156 -10.23 21.76 -8.11
C GLY A 156 -10.34 20.62 -7.11
N PRO A 157 -11.38 19.77 -7.25
CA PRO A 157 -11.67 18.70 -6.30
C PRO A 157 -10.68 17.53 -6.37
N TYR A 158 -10.70 16.71 -5.33
CA TYR A 158 -10.16 15.35 -5.28
C TYR A 158 -11.31 14.33 -5.30
N SER A 159 -11.12 13.07 -5.71
CA SER A 159 -9.88 12.47 -6.24
C SER A 159 -9.53 12.97 -7.63
N ARG A 160 -8.26 12.92 -8.01
CA ARG A 160 -7.77 13.37 -9.33
C ARG A 160 -7.18 12.23 -10.14
N SER A 161 -7.20 12.37 -11.46
CA SER A 161 -6.61 11.41 -12.38
C SER A 161 -5.11 11.26 -12.17
N THR A 162 -4.65 10.07 -11.81
CA THR A 162 -3.23 9.76 -11.66
C THR A 162 -2.49 9.94 -12.98
N SER A 163 -3.08 9.53 -14.10
CA SER A 163 -2.42 9.64 -15.41
C SER A 163 -2.15 11.09 -15.80
N VAL A 164 -3.08 11.99 -15.51
CA VAL A 164 -2.95 13.42 -15.85
C VAL A 164 -1.95 14.11 -14.92
N TRP A 165 -2.10 13.91 -13.62
CA TRP A 165 -1.37 14.69 -12.61
C TRP A 165 -0.01 14.11 -12.21
N TRP A 166 0.20 12.80 -12.39
CA TRP A 166 1.46 12.13 -12.03
C TRP A 166 2.24 11.66 -13.25
N LEU A 167 1.57 11.34 -14.35
CA LEU A 167 2.20 10.77 -15.54
C LEU A 167 2.23 11.72 -16.75
N GLY A 168 1.59 12.90 -16.63
CA GLY A 168 1.60 13.92 -17.67
C GLY A 168 0.70 13.62 -18.87
N CYS A 169 -0.23 12.68 -18.76
CA CYS A 169 -1.19 12.41 -19.83
C CYS A 169 -2.10 13.63 -20.05
N GLN A 170 -2.22 14.07 -21.30
CA GLN A 170 -3.13 15.15 -21.65
C GLN A 170 -4.57 14.62 -21.70
N GLU A 171 -5.49 15.34 -21.08
CA GLU A 171 -6.93 15.15 -21.28
C GLU A 171 -7.24 15.37 -22.77
N LYS A 172 -7.76 14.36 -23.46
CA LYS A 172 -8.29 14.57 -24.81
C LYS A 172 -9.57 15.38 -24.67
N THR A 173 -9.51 16.67 -24.94
CA THR A 173 -10.73 17.45 -25.16
C THR A 173 -11.39 16.93 -26.43
N SER A 174 -12.43 16.11 -26.28
CA SER A 174 -13.26 15.70 -27.40
C SER A 174 -14.11 16.90 -27.85
N ASN A 175 -13.51 17.81 -28.60
CA ASN A 175 -14.27 18.62 -29.55
C ASN A 175 -14.66 17.69 -30.70
N SER A 176 -15.78 16.99 -30.50
CA SER A 176 -16.53 16.36 -31.60
C SER A 176 -17.24 17.47 -32.37
N GLU A 177 -16.51 18.15 -33.25
CA GLU A 177 -17.05 18.79 -34.44
C GLU A 177 -16.19 18.35 -35.62
N ASP A 178 -16.48 17.17 -36.16
CA ASP A 178 -16.32 16.92 -37.58
C ASP A 178 -17.50 16.07 -38.06
N LEU A 179 -18.60 16.78 -38.30
CA LEU A 179 -19.60 16.36 -39.28
C LEU A 179 -19.01 16.67 -40.65
N THR A 180 -18.35 15.69 -41.26
CA THR A 180 -18.34 15.58 -42.71
C THR A 180 -18.84 14.20 -43.09
N THR A 181 -20.13 14.22 -43.42
CA THR A 181 -20.82 13.23 -44.24
C THR A 181 -20.01 12.96 -45.50
N ASP A 182 -19.65 11.70 -45.73
CA ASP A 182 -19.58 11.18 -47.09
C ASP A 182 -20.38 9.88 -47.16
N SER A 183 -21.33 9.92 -48.09
CA SER A 183 -22.32 8.90 -48.41
C SER A 183 -21.75 7.90 -49.43
N PHE A 184 -22.53 6.82 -49.64
CA PHE A 184 -22.33 5.67 -50.54
C PHE A 184 -21.54 4.51 -49.91
N SER A 185 -22.09 3.31 -49.73
CA SER A 185 -23.08 2.57 -50.53
C SER A 185 -23.93 1.66 -49.63
N GLY A 186 -25.24 1.63 -49.90
CA GLY A 186 -26.10 0.55 -49.44
C GLY A 186 -25.86 -0.71 -50.27
N ASP A 187 -26.10 -1.87 -49.67
CA ASP A 187 -27.14 -2.77 -50.17
C ASP A 187 -27.47 -3.83 -49.12
N ASP A 188 -28.74 -4.20 -49.15
CA ASP A 188 -29.54 -5.00 -48.24
C ASP A 188 -28.97 -6.37 -47.86
N MET A 189 -29.18 -6.78 -46.60
CA MET A 189 -29.50 -8.18 -46.33
C MET A 189 -30.55 -8.32 -45.23
N HIS A 190 -31.71 -8.77 -45.68
CA HIS A 190 -32.91 -9.06 -44.91
C HIS A 190 -32.81 -10.49 -44.35
N HIS A 191 -32.94 -10.66 -43.03
CA HIS A 191 -33.75 -11.74 -42.47
C HIS A 191 -34.06 -11.47 -41.00
N THR A 192 -35.36 -11.37 -40.72
CA THR A 192 -35.94 -11.46 -39.39
C THR A 192 -36.27 -12.92 -39.11
N GLU A 193 -36.02 -13.38 -37.88
CA GLU A 193 -36.91 -14.32 -37.20
C GLU A 193 -36.70 -14.23 -35.69
N SER A 194 -37.81 -14.48 -35.00
CA SER A 194 -38.17 -14.11 -33.64
C SER A 194 -38.13 -15.30 -32.67
N MET A 195 -37.92 -14.99 -31.38
CA MET A 195 -38.54 -15.56 -30.14
C MET A 195 -38.47 -17.08 -29.94
N GLU A 196 -38.14 -17.64 -28.76
CA GLU A 196 -38.93 -17.73 -27.50
C GLU A 196 -37.97 -18.25 -26.38
N ASP A 197 -37.92 -17.64 -25.19
CA ASP A 197 -38.62 -18.02 -23.94
C ASP A 197 -38.59 -19.52 -23.57
N ASP A 198 -38.03 -19.87 -22.39
CA ASP A 198 -38.80 -20.69 -21.43
C ASP A 198 -38.26 -20.70 -19.99
N ASN A 199 -39.15 -21.16 -19.11
CA ASN A 199 -39.38 -20.80 -17.73
C ASN A 199 -38.62 -21.63 -16.67
N SER A 200 -38.62 -21.11 -15.43
CA SER A 200 -38.22 -21.76 -14.16
C SER A 200 -39.11 -22.97 -13.81
N PRO A 201 -38.77 -23.81 -12.80
CA PRO A 201 -39.28 -23.53 -11.45
C PRO A 201 -38.43 -24.00 -10.25
N THR A 202 -38.81 -23.44 -9.10
CA THR A 202 -38.47 -23.65 -7.68
C THR A 202 -38.80 -25.05 -7.12
N VAL A 203 -38.02 -25.58 -6.15
CA VAL A 203 -38.54 -26.37 -4.99
C VAL A 203 -37.69 -26.20 -3.71
N THR A 204 -38.42 -25.75 -2.69
CA THR A 204 -38.45 -25.90 -1.21
C THR A 204 -37.46 -26.77 -0.39
N GLN A 205 -37.27 -26.28 0.85
CA GLN A 205 -36.60 -26.81 2.08
C GLN A 205 -36.93 -28.25 2.52
N THR A 206 -36.03 -28.87 3.31
CA THR A 206 -36.38 -29.66 4.51
C THR A 206 -35.25 -29.62 5.56
N LEU A 207 -35.66 -29.53 6.83
CA LEU A 207 -34.94 -29.53 8.11
C LEU A 207 -34.22 -30.86 8.41
N MET A 208 -33.21 -30.87 9.30
CA MET A 208 -33.13 -31.73 10.51
C MET A 208 -32.10 -31.17 11.51
N GLU A 209 -32.51 -31.09 12.78
CA GLU A 209 -31.72 -30.83 13.99
C GLU A 209 -30.71 -31.94 14.30
N ASN A 210 -29.67 -31.61 15.09
CA ASN A 210 -29.33 -32.27 16.38
C ASN A 210 -28.02 -31.71 16.98
N ASP A 211 -28.12 -31.02 18.12
CA ASP A 211 -27.08 -30.90 19.17
C ASP A 211 -27.03 -32.20 20.03
N PRO A 212 -26.20 -32.36 21.09
CA PRO A 212 -24.96 -31.67 21.53
C PRO A 212 -23.82 -32.70 21.83
N VAL A 213 -22.66 -32.25 22.34
CA VAL A 213 -22.02 -32.75 23.58
C VAL A 213 -20.63 -32.10 23.79
N ALA A 214 -20.42 -31.66 25.03
CA ALA A 214 -19.21 -31.07 25.58
C ALA A 214 -18.13 -32.09 25.99
N SER A 215 -16.88 -31.64 26.05
CA SER A 215 -15.84 -32.13 26.99
C SER A 215 -14.62 -31.19 26.86
N SER A 216 -14.33 -30.30 27.80
CA SER A 216 -13.77 -30.47 29.15
C SER A 216 -12.24 -30.64 29.19
N GLY A 217 -11.62 -29.85 30.08
CA GLY A 217 -10.24 -29.98 30.59
C GLY A 217 -9.20 -29.21 29.76
N LYS A 218 -8.29 -28.41 30.32
CA LYS A 218 -7.76 -28.42 31.69
C LYS A 218 -6.97 -27.13 31.93
N SER A 219 -7.24 -26.46 33.06
CA SER A 219 -6.37 -25.43 33.63
C SER A 219 -5.21 -26.10 34.37
N THR A 220 -4.05 -25.46 34.34
CA THR A 220 -2.98 -25.70 35.33
C THR A 220 -2.36 -24.35 35.66
N SER A 221 -2.70 -23.86 36.85
CA SER A 221 -1.92 -22.91 37.64
C SER A 221 -0.77 -23.65 38.32
N LEU A 222 0.43 -23.08 38.30
CA LEU A 222 1.43 -23.28 39.36
C LEU A 222 2.10 -21.92 39.61
N ASP A 223 1.85 -21.42 40.80
CA ASP A 223 2.54 -20.31 41.46
C ASP A 223 3.84 -20.80 42.12
N GLU A 224 4.58 -19.81 42.63
CA GLU A 224 5.64 -19.82 43.67
C GLU A 224 7.09 -19.61 43.21
N ASP A 225 7.48 -18.32 43.30
CA ASP A 225 8.48 -17.75 44.21
C ASP A 225 9.90 -18.33 44.27
N LEU A 226 10.91 -17.45 44.15
CA LEU A 226 11.69 -16.97 45.31
C LEU A 226 12.80 -15.96 44.89
N HIS A 227 12.83 -14.82 45.61
CA HIS A 227 13.99 -14.07 46.16
C HIS A 227 15.02 -13.42 45.22
N LYS A 228 15.10 -12.07 45.16
CA LYS A 228 15.92 -11.17 46.01
C LYS A 228 17.43 -11.42 45.92
N ASN A 229 18.19 -10.49 45.32
CA ASN A 229 18.99 -9.47 46.03
C ASN A 229 20.02 -8.75 45.12
N ASP A 230 20.30 -7.50 45.52
CA ASP A 230 21.54 -6.69 45.36
C ASP A 230 21.98 -6.36 43.91
N GLY A 231 22.11 -5.09 43.49
CA GLY A 231 22.72 -3.98 44.20
C GLY A 231 24.10 -3.77 43.58
N ASP A 232 24.22 -2.94 42.54
CA ASP A 232 25.48 -2.30 42.21
C ASP A 232 25.28 -0.97 41.49
N GLU A 233 25.79 0.04 42.17
CA GLU A 233 25.93 1.43 41.83
C GLU A 233 27.17 1.59 40.93
N MET A 234 27.01 2.15 39.73
CA MET A 234 28.17 2.65 38.98
C MET A 234 27.82 3.86 38.12
N THR A 235 28.01 5.01 38.74
CA THR A 235 28.58 6.26 38.20
C THR A 235 28.17 6.71 36.79
N THR A 236 27.40 7.80 36.77
CA THR A 236 27.30 8.77 35.67
C THR A 236 28.64 9.47 35.38
N PRO A 237 28.96 9.74 34.10
CA PRO A 237 29.74 10.91 33.71
C PRO A 237 28.88 11.93 32.95
N SER A 238 29.07 13.18 33.32
CA SER A 238 28.45 14.39 32.76
C SER A 238 29.05 14.81 31.42
N LEU A 239 28.17 15.31 30.55
CA LEU A 239 28.32 16.41 29.58
C LEU A 239 29.63 16.53 28.79
N GLN A 240 29.55 16.22 27.48
CA GLN A 240 30.10 17.10 26.45
C GLN A 240 29.11 17.20 25.29
N SER A 241 28.60 18.42 25.14
CA SER A 241 27.86 18.93 24.00
C SER A 241 28.65 18.73 22.71
N GLN A 242 28.12 17.92 21.80
CA GLN A 242 28.43 18.00 20.38
C GLN A 242 27.17 18.46 19.66
N GLU A 243 27.28 19.60 18.97
CA GLU A 243 26.27 20.14 18.07
C GLU A 243 25.78 19.04 17.11
N LEU A 244 24.47 18.76 17.14
CA LEU A 244 23.82 18.04 16.06
C LEU A 244 23.58 19.03 14.94
N ASP A 245 24.48 19.00 13.94
CA ASP A 245 24.34 19.73 12.70
C ASP A 245 22.94 19.49 12.10
N ALA A 246 22.19 20.57 11.91
CA ALA A 246 20.85 20.61 11.32
C ALA A 246 20.87 20.37 9.79
N ASN A 247 21.70 19.44 9.32
CA ASN A 247 21.84 19.07 7.91
C ASN A 247 21.74 17.56 7.65
N SER A 248 21.26 16.77 8.62
CA SER A 248 20.81 15.40 8.37
C SER A 248 19.43 15.41 7.68
N ALA A 249 19.34 16.07 6.53
CA ALA A 249 18.38 15.66 5.53
C ALA A 249 18.88 14.32 5.01
N ALA A 250 18.22 13.24 5.43
CA ALA A 250 18.45 11.89 4.93
C ALA A 250 18.74 11.98 3.42
N CYS A 251 19.87 11.41 2.98
CA CYS A 251 20.24 11.29 1.58
C CYS A 251 19.12 10.57 0.84
N PHE A 252 18.15 11.33 0.35
CA PHE A 252 17.16 10.89 -0.60
C PHE A 252 17.91 10.71 -1.90
N CYS A 253 18.35 9.48 -2.17
CA CYS A 253 18.84 9.11 -3.47
C CYS A 253 17.68 9.36 -4.44
N PRO A 254 17.73 10.38 -5.33
CA PRO A 254 16.58 10.76 -6.15
C PRO A 254 16.11 9.62 -7.05
N SER A 255 17.01 8.67 -7.38
CA SER A 255 16.71 7.47 -8.16
C SER A 255 15.83 6.46 -7.40
N LEU A 256 15.98 6.30 -6.09
CA LEU A 256 15.15 5.40 -5.28
C LEU A 256 13.75 5.98 -5.07
N LEU A 257 13.65 7.30 -4.84
CA LEU A 257 12.37 8.00 -4.79
C LEU A 257 11.63 7.87 -6.11
N LEU A 258 12.31 8.08 -7.25
CA LEU A 258 11.71 7.90 -8.56
C LEU A 258 11.27 6.45 -8.80
N SER A 259 12.04 5.45 -8.35
CA SER A 259 11.72 4.03 -8.51
C SER A 259 10.53 3.57 -7.65
N LEU A 260 10.40 4.08 -6.42
CA LEU A 260 9.28 3.79 -5.52
C LEU A 260 8.00 4.48 -5.97
N VAL A 261 8.10 5.73 -6.41
CA VAL A 261 7.00 6.49 -6.99
C VAL A 261 6.56 5.83 -8.30
N LEU A 262 7.51 5.41 -9.13
CA LEU A 262 7.20 4.66 -10.34
C LEU A 262 6.54 3.32 -10.02
N MET A 263 6.95 2.59 -8.98
CA MET A 263 6.28 1.35 -8.58
C MET A 263 4.87 1.57 -8.05
N ALA A 264 4.67 2.58 -7.19
CA ALA A 264 3.37 2.97 -6.66
C ALA A 264 2.41 3.37 -7.79
N VAL A 265 2.91 4.08 -8.80
CA VAL A 265 2.11 4.53 -9.94
C VAL A 265 1.96 3.45 -11.02
N LEU A 266 2.94 2.56 -11.23
CA LEU A 266 2.80 1.45 -12.19
C LEU A 266 1.84 0.36 -11.70
N LYS A 267 1.73 0.12 -10.38
CA LYS A 267 0.72 -0.81 -9.83
C LYS A 267 -0.72 -0.41 -10.12
N THR A 268 -1.00 0.89 -10.23
CA THR A 268 -2.35 1.40 -10.53
C THR A 268 -2.77 1.13 -11.98
N PHE A 269 -1.81 0.95 -12.89
CA PHE A 269 -2.04 0.60 -14.29
C PHE A 269 -1.52 -0.81 -14.53
N LYS A 270 -2.35 -1.84 -14.28
CA LYS A 270 -2.06 -3.24 -14.64
C LYS A 270 -1.68 -3.32 -16.13
N PHE A 271 -0.40 -3.28 -16.45
CA PHE A 271 0.16 -3.54 -17.78
C PHE A 271 0.64 -4.98 -17.88
#